data_AF-A0A6B3CVL6-F1
#
_entry.id   AF-A0A6B3CVL6-F1
#
_cell.length_a   1.000
_cell.length_b   1.000
_cell.length_c   1.000
_cell.angle_alpha   90.00
_cell.angle_beta   90.00
_cell.angle_gamma   90.00
#
_symmetry.space_group_name_H-M   'P 1'
#
loop_
_entity.id
_entity.type
_entity.pdbx_description
1 polymer ?
#
loop_
_entity_poly.entity_id
_entity_poly.type
_entity_poly.pdbx_seq_one_letter_code
_entity_poly.pdbx_strand_id
1 'polypeptide(L)'
;MTEPMSSTEFGGSLLRWLSESRSGKASALRDGVRDQAQAWGLELTEYADWDWMRKATALGFIDVDPRADRWSVAPPVLTRLPHADGLAVLTGARTARISTRVEEAAQEWMELITVPHRPEAGEAPLPDTLLFQYEDPRTLEDAAKFLRARHVPCAALQLTELLPQAAPGPESAPPGGSTAGTLEKYELRLQRFVPVTRDDEDGLYRWRGADYARLTRVRRNGVFHAVERETGVYLELARHRTGAMRWRPESGKGRAGIGRLFVDRYAPLPALHERAAVLCSGFPPSAGKQAQTRAYDNVPRALAEAIAASLQQNLETMPRPVAATGGRVK
;
A
#
# COMPACT_ATOMS: atom_id res chain seq x y z
N MET A 1 -24.82 5.13 -29.08
CA MET A 1 -24.12 6.26 -28.46
C MET A 1 -23.94 5.90 -27.01
N THR A 2 -22.77 5.38 -26.65
CA THR A 2 -22.39 5.06 -25.28
C THR A 2 -22.18 6.37 -24.55
N GLU A 3 -22.89 6.58 -23.43
CA GLU A 3 -22.58 7.67 -22.51
C GLU A 3 -21.09 7.58 -22.12
N PRO A 4 -20.39 8.72 -21.92
CA PRO A 4 -19.03 8.69 -21.41
C PRO A 4 -19.06 8.05 -20.02
N MET A 5 -18.60 6.80 -19.94
CA MET A 5 -18.44 6.06 -18.69
C MET A 5 -17.64 6.92 -17.71
N SER A 6 -18.19 7.18 -16.52
CA SER A 6 -17.54 8.09 -15.58
C SER A 6 -16.23 7.49 -15.10
N SER A 7 -15.21 8.32 -14.87
CA SER A 7 -13.88 7.89 -14.40
C SER A 7 -13.88 7.02 -13.14
N THR A 8 -14.98 7.04 -12.37
CA THR A 8 -15.24 6.15 -11.23
C THR A 8 -15.42 4.68 -11.61
N GLU A 9 -15.88 4.36 -12.81
CA GLU A 9 -16.08 2.97 -13.26
C GLU A 9 -14.77 2.28 -13.71
N PHE A 10 -13.72 3.05 -13.99
CA PHE A 10 -12.42 2.54 -14.46
C PHE A 10 -11.85 1.50 -13.49
N GLY A 11 -11.72 1.89 -12.22
CA GLY A 11 -11.11 1.05 -11.19
C GLY A 11 -11.91 -0.24 -10.97
N GLY A 12 -13.23 -0.12 -10.89
CA GLY A 12 -14.13 -1.27 -10.76
C GLY A 12 -14.03 -2.24 -11.94
N SER A 13 -13.99 -1.71 -13.17
CA SER A 13 -13.85 -2.51 -14.40
C SER A 13 -12.51 -3.25 -14.43
N LEU A 14 -11.42 -2.58 -14.09
CA LEU A 14 -10.08 -3.18 -14.05
C LEU A 14 -9.99 -4.28 -12.99
N LEU A 15 -10.49 -4.04 -11.77
CA LEU A 15 -10.52 -5.08 -10.73
C LEU A 15 -11.41 -6.26 -11.11
N ARG A 16 -12.54 -6.02 -11.78
CA ARG A 16 -13.39 -7.11 -12.29
C ARG A 16 -12.63 -7.98 -13.29
N TRP A 17 -11.97 -7.37 -14.28
CA TRP A 17 -11.15 -8.11 -15.24
C TRP A 17 -10.04 -8.93 -14.56
N LEU A 18 -9.35 -8.35 -13.58
CA LEU A 18 -8.34 -9.07 -12.79
C LEU A 18 -8.94 -10.25 -12.02
N SER A 19 -10.12 -10.05 -11.45
CA SER A 19 -10.83 -11.06 -10.67
C SER A 19 -11.26 -12.25 -11.50
N GLU A 20 -11.73 -12.01 -12.74
CA GLU A 20 -12.08 -13.09 -13.67
C GLU A 20 -10.83 -13.79 -14.23
N SER A 21 -9.76 -13.03 -14.48
CA SER A 21 -8.50 -13.57 -15.02
C SER A 21 -7.69 -14.36 -13.98
N ARG A 22 -7.87 -14.08 -12.69
CA ARG A 22 -7.26 -14.71 -11.50
C ARG A 22 -5.74 -14.56 -11.34
N SER A 23 -4.97 -14.62 -12.42
CA SER A 23 -3.52 -14.46 -12.39
C SER A 23 -2.98 -14.16 -13.79
N GLY A 24 -1.74 -13.65 -13.86
CA GLY A 24 -1.09 -13.38 -15.12
C GLY A 24 0.34 -12.88 -14.95
N LYS A 25 0.90 -12.31 -16.01
CA LYS A 25 2.23 -11.67 -15.97
C LYS A 25 2.13 -10.24 -15.43
N ALA A 26 3.05 -9.83 -14.55
CA ALA A 26 3.04 -8.49 -13.96
C ALA A 26 3.27 -7.40 -15.02
N SER A 27 4.14 -7.67 -15.98
CA SER A 27 4.36 -6.86 -17.19
C SER A 27 3.08 -6.65 -17.99
N ALA A 28 2.32 -7.72 -18.27
CA ALA A 28 1.06 -7.63 -19.00
C ALA A 28 -0.03 -6.88 -18.22
N LEU A 29 -0.07 -7.02 -16.89
CA LEU A 29 -0.96 -6.21 -16.05
C LEU A 29 -0.63 -4.73 -16.20
N ARG A 30 0.65 -4.37 -16.05
CA ARG A 30 1.12 -2.99 -16.16
C ARG A 30 0.74 -2.35 -17.50
N ASP A 31 0.97 -3.08 -18.59
CA ASP A 31 0.65 -2.61 -19.93
C ASP A 31 -0.89 -2.49 -20.09
N GLY A 32 -1.66 -3.46 -19.56
CA GLY A 32 -3.12 -3.40 -19.53
C GLY A 32 -3.69 -2.21 -18.73
N VAL A 33 -3.07 -1.79 -17.62
CA VAL A 33 -3.49 -0.56 -16.90
C VAL A 33 -3.33 0.67 -17.79
N ARG A 34 -2.22 0.76 -18.54
CA ARG A 34 -1.96 1.90 -19.44
C ARG A 34 -2.89 1.90 -20.64
N ASP A 35 -3.05 0.77 -21.30
CA ASP A 35 -3.92 0.63 -22.46
C ASP A 35 -5.37 0.96 -22.11
N GLN A 36 -5.85 0.46 -20.96
CA GLN A 36 -7.19 0.78 -20.48
C GLN A 36 -7.32 2.27 -20.13
N ALA A 37 -6.32 2.87 -19.49
CA ALA A 37 -6.36 4.29 -19.14
C ALA A 37 -6.43 5.16 -20.41
N GLN A 38 -5.64 4.81 -21.44
CA GLN A 38 -5.69 5.46 -22.74
C GLN A 38 -7.05 5.30 -23.42
N ALA A 39 -7.63 4.09 -23.38
CA ALA A 39 -8.97 3.85 -23.94
C ALA A 39 -10.07 4.67 -23.24
N TRP A 40 -9.85 5.06 -21.99
CA TRP A 40 -10.74 5.90 -21.18
C TRP A 40 -10.39 7.39 -21.26
N GLY A 41 -9.42 7.79 -22.08
CA GLY A 41 -8.99 9.18 -22.23
C GLY A 41 -8.28 9.74 -21.00
N LEU A 42 -7.71 8.88 -20.15
CA LEU A 42 -6.95 9.28 -18.97
C LEU A 42 -5.48 9.49 -19.34
N GLU A 43 -4.97 10.70 -19.10
CA GLU A 43 -3.54 10.98 -19.21
C GLU A 43 -2.84 10.60 -17.92
N LEU A 44 -2.05 9.53 -17.96
CA LEU A 44 -1.31 9.03 -16.81
C LEU A 44 0.08 9.67 -16.71
N THR A 45 0.50 9.97 -15.48
CA THR A 45 1.87 10.38 -15.18
C THR A 45 2.85 9.22 -15.30
N GLU A 46 4.14 9.54 -15.41
CA GLU A 46 5.21 8.53 -15.39
C GLU A 46 5.08 7.69 -14.09
N TYR A 47 5.07 6.36 -14.23
CA TYR A 47 4.90 5.37 -13.15
C TYR A 47 3.51 5.27 -12.50
N ALA A 48 2.47 5.94 -13.01
CA ALA A 48 1.11 5.81 -12.46
C ALA A 48 0.59 4.36 -12.46
N ASP A 49 0.98 3.56 -13.45
CA ASP A 49 0.72 2.12 -13.54
C ASP A 49 1.34 1.33 -12.37
N TRP A 50 2.58 1.63 -12.03
CA TRP A 50 3.27 1.00 -10.90
C TRP A 50 2.66 1.41 -9.57
N ASP A 51 2.32 2.70 -9.43
CA ASP A 51 1.68 3.21 -8.22
C ASP A 51 0.28 2.60 -8.03
N TRP A 52 -0.48 2.43 -9.12
CA TRP A 52 -1.76 1.71 -9.11
C TRP A 52 -1.59 0.27 -8.62
N MET A 53 -0.65 -0.50 -9.22
CA MET A 53 -0.39 -1.88 -8.83
C MET A 53 0.03 -1.98 -7.36
N ARG A 54 0.84 -1.04 -6.88
CA ARG A 54 1.28 -0.97 -5.48
C ARG A 54 0.13 -0.67 -4.54
N LYS A 55 -0.71 0.33 -4.84
CA LYS A 55 -1.91 0.65 -4.04
C LYS A 55 -2.91 -0.51 -4.06
N ALA A 56 -3.15 -1.16 -5.20
CA ALA A 56 -4.01 -2.34 -5.31
C ALA A 56 -3.48 -3.53 -4.48
N THR A 57 -2.16 -3.71 -4.45
CA THR A 57 -1.50 -4.71 -3.59
C THR A 57 -1.67 -4.37 -2.12
N ALA A 58 -1.46 -3.12 -1.73
CA ALA A 58 -1.61 -2.66 -0.35
C ALA A 58 -3.06 -2.75 0.14
N LEU A 59 -4.04 -2.50 -0.74
CA LEU A 59 -5.46 -2.69 -0.43
C LEU A 59 -5.86 -4.16 -0.33
N GLY A 60 -5.02 -5.10 -0.78
CA GLY A 60 -5.29 -6.53 -0.74
C GLY A 60 -6.16 -7.03 -1.88
N PHE A 61 -6.22 -6.32 -3.01
CA PHE A 61 -6.93 -6.78 -4.21
C PHE A 61 -6.13 -7.81 -5.00
N ILE A 62 -4.81 -7.61 -5.09
CA ILE A 62 -3.88 -8.46 -5.82
C ILE A 62 -2.60 -8.69 -5.01
N ASP A 63 -1.85 -9.71 -5.39
CA ASP A 63 -0.46 -9.91 -5.02
C ASP A 63 0.41 -9.85 -6.28
N VAL A 64 1.56 -9.19 -6.19
CA VAL A 64 2.49 -9.01 -7.30
C VAL A 64 3.87 -9.52 -6.88
N ASP A 65 4.43 -10.42 -7.68
CA ASP A 65 5.83 -10.81 -7.62
C ASP A 65 6.55 -10.22 -8.85
N PRO A 66 7.22 -9.07 -8.70
CA PRO A 66 7.91 -8.43 -9.80
C PRO A 66 9.16 -9.21 -10.25
N ARG A 67 9.72 -10.10 -9.41
CA ARG A 67 10.89 -10.91 -9.77
C ARG A 67 10.50 -12.09 -10.64
N ALA A 68 9.39 -12.75 -10.30
CA ALA A 68 8.85 -13.84 -11.10
C ALA A 68 8.04 -13.35 -12.32
N ASP A 69 7.84 -12.03 -12.45
CA ASP A 69 6.93 -11.38 -13.40
C ASP A 69 5.51 -11.97 -13.32
N ARG A 70 4.97 -12.13 -12.10
CA ARG A 70 3.64 -12.72 -11.88
C ARG A 70 2.76 -11.82 -11.02
N TRP A 71 1.47 -11.91 -11.24
CA TRP A 71 0.48 -11.41 -10.30
C TRP A 71 -0.64 -12.45 -10.13
N SER A 72 -1.34 -12.36 -9.00
CA SER A 72 -2.56 -13.11 -8.74
C SER A 72 -3.58 -12.23 -8.03
N VAL A 73 -4.86 -12.44 -8.30
CA VAL A 73 -5.91 -11.82 -7.50
C VAL A 73 -5.95 -12.44 -6.12
N ALA A 74 -6.12 -11.62 -5.09
CA ALA A 74 -6.33 -12.11 -3.74
C ALA A 74 -7.78 -12.64 -3.60
N PRO A 75 -8.01 -13.69 -2.80
CA PRO A 75 -9.37 -14.16 -2.53
C PRO A 75 -10.20 -13.06 -1.84
N PRO A 76 -11.52 -13.01 -2.06
CA PRO A 76 -12.39 -12.03 -1.41
C PRO A 76 -12.36 -12.21 0.11
N VAL A 77 -12.15 -11.13 0.84
CA VAL A 77 -12.07 -11.11 2.30
C VAL A 77 -12.95 -9.99 2.85
N LEU A 78 -13.83 -10.34 3.79
CA LEU A 78 -14.55 -9.38 4.62
C LEU A 78 -13.83 -9.29 5.96
N THR A 79 -13.32 -8.11 6.29
CA THR A 79 -12.53 -7.88 7.51
C THR A 79 -12.96 -6.61 8.22
N ARG A 80 -12.99 -6.64 9.56
CA ARG A 80 -13.26 -5.44 10.35
C ARG A 80 -12.11 -4.44 10.24
N LEU A 81 -12.48 -3.16 10.23
CA LEU A 81 -11.52 -2.07 10.40
C LEU A 81 -11.25 -1.89 11.91
N PRO A 82 -9.97 -1.80 12.34
CA PRO A 82 -9.63 -1.67 13.75
C PRO A 82 -10.24 -0.40 14.34
N HIS A 83 -10.98 -0.53 15.44
CA HIS A 83 -11.58 0.60 16.16
C HIS A 83 -12.52 1.49 15.31
N ALA A 84 -13.04 1.02 14.19
CA ALA A 84 -14.08 1.72 13.44
C ALA A 84 -15.47 1.16 13.79
N ASP A 85 -15.69 0.89 15.08
CA ASP A 85 -16.81 0.15 15.68
C ASP A 85 -18.05 0.13 14.78
N GLY A 86 -18.29 -1.03 14.15
CA GLY A 86 -19.40 -1.25 13.23
C GLY A 86 -19.07 -1.15 11.75
N LEU A 87 -17.80 -0.99 11.34
CA LEU A 87 -17.41 -1.02 9.92
C LEU A 87 -16.45 -2.18 9.57
N ALA A 88 -16.78 -2.88 8.50
CA ALA A 88 -15.93 -3.87 7.85
C ALA A 88 -15.69 -3.48 6.38
N VAL A 89 -14.57 -3.92 5.81
CA VAL A 89 -14.22 -3.66 4.41
C VAL A 89 -14.18 -4.98 3.63
N LEU A 90 -14.71 -4.96 2.40
CA LEU A 90 -14.53 -6.05 1.43
C LEU A 90 -13.32 -5.77 0.54
N THR A 91 -12.31 -6.61 0.66
CA THR A 91 -11.11 -6.62 -0.18
C THR A 91 -11.00 -7.93 -0.98
N GLY A 92 -9.97 -8.04 -1.81
CA GLY A 92 -9.73 -9.16 -2.72
C GLY A 92 -10.55 -9.07 -4.01
N ALA A 93 -10.75 -10.23 -4.63
CA ALA A 93 -11.44 -10.36 -5.90
C ALA A 93 -12.89 -9.84 -5.84
N ARG A 94 -13.29 -9.12 -6.89
CA ARG A 94 -14.67 -8.69 -7.15
C ARG A 94 -15.07 -9.17 -8.54
N THR A 95 -15.46 -10.43 -8.61
CA THR A 95 -16.03 -11.03 -9.83
C THR A 95 -17.43 -10.47 -10.06
N ALA A 96 -17.96 -10.64 -11.28
CA ALA A 96 -19.34 -10.27 -11.60
C ALA A 96 -20.34 -10.85 -10.57
N ARG A 97 -20.13 -12.11 -10.21
CA ARG A 97 -20.96 -12.84 -9.24
C ARG A 97 -20.91 -12.25 -7.84
N ILE A 98 -19.73 -11.80 -7.40
CA ILE A 98 -19.58 -11.18 -6.08
C ILE A 98 -20.26 -9.81 -6.08
N SER A 99 -20.08 -9.00 -7.13
CA SER A 99 -20.73 -7.70 -7.25
C SER A 99 -22.25 -7.82 -7.20
N THR A 100 -22.85 -8.75 -7.95
CA THR A 100 -24.30 -9.00 -7.89
C THR A 100 -24.77 -9.37 -6.48
N ARG A 101 -24.01 -10.19 -5.75
CA ARG A 101 -24.35 -10.54 -4.36
C ARG A 101 -24.24 -9.36 -3.40
N VAL A 102 -23.24 -8.50 -3.60
CA VAL A 102 -23.11 -7.26 -2.81
C VAL A 102 -24.33 -6.37 -3.05
N GLU A 103 -24.77 -6.22 -4.30
CA GLU A 103 -25.95 -5.45 -4.67
C GLU A 103 -27.24 -6.06 -4.08
N GLU A 104 -27.43 -7.38 -4.18
CA GLU A 104 -28.55 -8.11 -3.57
C GLU A 104 -28.60 -7.90 -2.05
N ALA A 105 -27.48 -8.12 -1.35
CA ALA A 105 -27.42 -7.93 0.09
C ALA A 105 -27.71 -6.47 0.49
N ALA A 106 -27.19 -5.50 -0.27
CA ALA A 106 -27.40 -4.08 -0.02
C ALA A 106 -28.86 -3.65 -0.16
N GLN A 107 -29.64 -4.34 -1.00
CA GLN A 107 -31.08 -4.09 -1.17
C GLN A 107 -31.93 -4.73 -0.08
N GLU A 108 -31.49 -5.86 0.48
CA GLU A 108 -32.32 -6.67 1.38
C GLU A 108 -32.08 -6.40 2.87
N TRP A 109 -30.83 -6.42 3.32
CA TRP A 109 -30.54 -6.49 4.77
C TRP A 109 -29.22 -5.85 5.20
N MET A 110 -28.40 -5.35 4.26
CA MET A 110 -27.04 -4.91 4.53
C MET A 110 -26.87 -3.43 4.23
N GLU A 111 -26.36 -2.66 5.19
CA GLU A 111 -26.01 -1.27 4.94
C GLU A 111 -24.61 -1.19 4.31
N LEU A 112 -24.60 -0.90 3.01
CA LEU A 112 -23.40 -0.76 2.18
C LEU A 112 -23.05 0.72 1.99
N ILE A 113 -21.83 1.08 2.38
CA ILE A 113 -21.26 2.40 2.11
C ILE A 113 -20.20 2.24 1.02
N THR A 114 -20.52 2.69 -0.19
CA THR A 114 -19.56 2.77 -1.30
C THR A 114 -18.85 4.11 -1.24
N VAL A 115 -17.53 4.07 -1.07
CA VAL A 115 -16.69 5.27 -1.03
C VAL A 115 -15.86 5.36 -2.32
N PRO A 116 -16.16 6.31 -3.21
CA PRO A 116 -15.43 6.45 -4.45
C PRO A 116 -13.96 6.79 -4.24
N HIS A 117 -13.07 6.15 -5.01
CA HIS A 117 -11.67 6.58 -5.02
C HIS A 117 -11.54 7.93 -5.73
N ARG A 118 -10.80 8.86 -5.13
CA ARG A 118 -10.55 10.19 -5.69
C ARG A 118 -9.05 10.31 -6.04
N PRO A 119 -8.63 9.88 -7.23
CA PRO A 119 -7.23 9.97 -7.64
C PRO A 119 -6.79 11.43 -7.80
N GLU A 120 -5.50 11.68 -7.62
CA GLU A 120 -4.92 12.95 -8.07
C GLU A 120 -4.84 13.00 -9.60
N ALA A 121 -4.65 14.20 -10.15
CA ALA A 121 -4.48 14.37 -11.59
C ALA A 121 -3.26 13.55 -12.07
N GLY A 122 -3.48 12.71 -13.09
CA GLY A 122 -2.44 11.84 -13.62
C GLY A 122 -2.27 10.49 -12.92
N GLU A 123 -3.07 10.19 -11.89
CA GLU A 123 -3.14 8.85 -11.28
C GLU A 123 -4.24 8.00 -11.93
N ALA A 124 -4.02 6.69 -12.00
CA ALA A 124 -5.06 5.76 -12.42
C ALA A 124 -6.07 5.54 -11.27
N PRO A 125 -7.40 5.63 -11.51
CA PRO A 125 -8.40 5.38 -10.48
C PRO A 125 -8.33 3.95 -9.91
N LEU A 126 -8.41 3.81 -8.59
CA LEU A 126 -8.62 2.53 -7.91
C LEU A 126 -10.11 2.16 -7.87
N PRO A 127 -10.45 0.89 -7.63
CA PRO A 127 -11.81 0.48 -7.35
C PRO A 127 -12.35 1.17 -6.10
N ASP A 128 -13.65 1.45 -6.09
CA ASP A 128 -14.33 2.01 -4.92
C ASP A 128 -14.15 1.14 -3.68
N THR A 129 -14.09 1.76 -2.51
CA THR A 129 -14.04 1.02 -1.25
C THR A 129 -15.45 0.63 -0.84
N LEU A 130 -15.66 -0.65 -0.57
CA LEU A 130 -16.94 -1.19 -0.14
C LEU A 130 -16.89 -1.43 1.37
N LEU A 131 -17.59 -0.60 2.13
CA LEU A 131 -17.69 -0.70 3.57
C LEU A 131 -19.06 -1.24 3.98
N PHE A 132 -19.06 -2.14 4.94
CA PHE A 132 -20.20 -2.87 5.42
C PHE A 132 -20.44 -2.45 6.85
N GLN A 133 -21.60 -1.86 7.11
CA GLN A 133 -21.99 -1.53 8.47
C GLN A 133 -22.57 -2.76 9.16
N TYR A 134 -22.18 -2.99 10.41
CA TYR A 134 -22.69 -4.08 11.23
C TYR A 134 -22.86 -3.61 12.68
N GLU A 135 -23.87 -4.15 13.38
CA GLU A 135 -24.08 -3.89 14.80
C GLU A 135 -23.41 -4.96 15.68
N ASP A 136 -23.46 -6.21 15.22
CA ASP A 136 -22.90 -7.36 15.92
C ASP A 136 -21.80 -8.02 15.07
N PRO A 137 -20.54 -8.07 15.52
CA PRO A 137 -19.45 -8.72 14.79
C PRO A 137 -19.74 -10.16 14.36
N ARG A 138 -20.63 -10.88 15.05
CA ARG A 138 -21.00 -12.27 14.72
C ARG A 138 -21.73 -12.38 13.37
N THR A 139 -22.43 -11.33 12.93
CA THR A 139 -23.15 -11.33 11.64
C THR A 139 -22.21 -11.29 10.44
N LEU A 140 -20.96 -10.84 10.63
CA LEU A 140 -19.96 -10.75 9.57
C LEU A 140 -19.56 -12.11 9.00
N GLU A 141 -19.63 -13.18 9.80
CA GLU A 141 -19.37 -14.53 9.30
C GLU A 141 -20.43 -14.97 8.31
N ASP A 142 -21.70 -14.72 8.62
CA ASP A 142 -22.80 -15.09 7.75
C ASP A 142 -22.86 -14.18 6.51
N ALA A 143 -22.57 -12.89 6.67
CA ALA A 143 -22.38 -11.98 5.55
C ALA A 143 -21.25 -12.43 4.62
N ALA A 144 -20.09 -12.80 5.17
CA ALA A 144 -18.97 -13.31 4.37
C ALA A 144 -19.35 -14.60 3.61
N LYS A 145 -20.03 -15.55 4.27
CA LYS A 145 -20.54 -16.77 3.62
C LYS A 145 -21.48 -16.44 2.46
N PHE A 146 -22.44 -15.53 2.67
CA PHE A 146 -23.36 -15.09 1.62
C PHE A 146 -22.60 -14.49 0.43
N LEU A 147 -21.60 -13.64 0.69
CA LEU A 147 -20.79 -12.99 -0.35
C LEU A 147 -19.76 -13.93 -1.01
N ARG A 148 -19.62 -15.19 -0.54
CA ARG A 148 -18.49 -16.10 -0.89
C ARG A 148 -17.12 -15.48 -0.59
N ALA A 149 -17.05 -14.66 0.44
CA ALA A 149 -15.82 -14.10 0.99
C ALA A 149 -15.35 -14.91 2.21
N ARG A 150 -14.06 -14.82 2.52
CA ARG A 150 -13.53 -15.29 3.80
C ARG A 150 -13.74 -14.20 4.86
N HIS A 151 -14.28 -14.58 6.02
CA HIS A 151 -14.24 -13.69 7.19
C HIS A 151 -12.86 -13.72 7.83
N VAL A 152 -12.29 -12.54 8.07
CA VAL A 152 -11.07 -12.35 8.86
C VAL A 152 -11.39 -11.35 9.97
N PRO A 153 -11.26 -11.71 11.26
CA PRO A 153 -11.70 -10.85 12.35
C PRO A 153 -11.08 -9.44 12.33
N CYS A 154 -9.80 -9.31 12.01
CA CYS A 154 -9.15 -8.02 11.71
C CYS A 154 -7.83 -8.27 11.00
N ALA A 155 -7.81 -8.14 9.67
CA ALA A 155 -6.63 -8.41 8.84
C ALA A 155 -5.44 -7.50 9.20
N ALA A 156 -5.68 -6.21 9.47
CA ALA A 156 -4.61 -5.28 9.84
C ALA A 156 -3.84 -5.74 11.10
N LEU A 157 -4.55 -6.17 12.14
CA LEU A 157 -3.93 -6.65 13.38
C LEU A 157 -3.24 -8.00 13.18
N GLN A 158 -3.84 -8.94 12.43
CA GLN A 158 -3.20 -10.21 12.13
C GLN A 158 -1.91 -10.05 11.31
N LEU A 159 -1.88 -9.10 10.37
CA LEU A 159 -0.67 -8.78 9.62
C LEU A 159 0.44 -8.18 10.48
N THR A 160 0.09 -7.53 11.61
CA THR A 160 1.06 -6.95 12.53
C THR A 160 1.98 -8.01 13.13
N GLU A 161 1.44 -9.20 13.41
CA GLU A 161 2.20 -10.34 13.96
C GLU A 161 3.13 -10.97 12.92
N LEU A 162 2.93 -10.69 11.63
CA LEU A 162 3.67 -11.24 10.50
C LEU A 162 4.67 -10.25 9.90
N LEU A 163 4.84 -9.05 10.48
CA LEU A 163 5.71 -8.03 9.95
C LEU A 163 7.17 -8.49 9.94
N PRO A 164 7.83 -8.57 8.77
CA PRO A 164 9.22 -8.94 8.69
C PRO A 164 10.08 -7.88 9.34
N GLN A 165 11.08 -8.33 10.09
CA GLN A 165 12.14 -7.45 10.57
C GLN A 165 13.02 -7.04 9.39
N ALA A 166 13.31 -5.75 9.27
CA ALA A 166 14.26 -5.23 8.30
C ALA A 166 15.65 -5.79 8.63
N ALA A 167 16.14 -6.64 7.73
CA ALA A 167 17.46 -7.23 7.82
C ALA A 167 18.05 -7.39 6.42
N PRO A 168 19.39 -7.38 6.28
CA PRO A 168 20.03 -7.85 5.06
C PRO A 168 19.58 -9.28 4.75
N GLY A 169 19.27 -9.57 3.48
CA GLY A 169 18.97 -10.92 3.05
C GLY A 169 20.24 -11.77 2.84
N PRO A 170 20.12 -12.87 2.09
CA PRO A 170 21.26 -13.71 1.75
C PRO A 170 22.39 -12.94 1.09
N GLU A 171 23.62 -13.39 1.32
CA GLU A 171 24.79 -12.91 0.58
C GLU A 171 24.56 -13.05 -0.93
N SER A 172 25.09 -12.10 -1.68
CA SER A 172 24.87 -11.98 -3.11
C SER A 172 26.11 -11.45 -3.79
N ALA A 173 26.25 -11.74 -5.08
CA ALA A 173 27.37 -11.24 -5.86
C ALA A 173 27.41 -9.70 -5.91
N PRO A 174 28.61 -9.11 -5.91
CA PRO A 174 28.80 -7.67 -6.14
C PRO A 174 28.39 -7.29 -7.59
N PRO A 175 28.27 -5.99 -7.89
CA PRO A 175 28.23 -5.51 -9.27
C PRO A 175 29.44 -6.04 -10.06
N GLY A 176 29.25 -6.48 -11.30
CA GLY A 176 30.32 -7.09 -12.11
C GLY A 176 30.39 -6.56 -13.54
N GLY A 177 31.59 -6.56 -14.14
CA GLY A 177 31.90 -6.51 -15.58
C GLY A 177 31.17 -5.47 -16.45
N SER A 178 29.91 -5.75 -16.79
CA SER A 178 29.06 -4.94 -17.68
C SER A 178 28.16 -3.93 -16.96
N THR A 179 28.21 -3.84 -15.63
CA THR A 179 27.39 -2.90 -14.84
C THR A 179 27.95 -1.48 -14.77
N ALA A 180 29.17 -1.27 -15.31
CA ALA A 180 29.84 0.02 -15.40
C ALA A 180 28.98 1.00 -16.21
N GLY A 181 28.25 1.89 -15.51
CA GLY A 181 27.32 2.85 -16.11
C GLY A 181 25.87 2.74 -15.61
N THR A 182 25.50 1.68 -14.89
CA THR A 182 24.17 1.55 -14.27
C THR A 182 24.20 1.52 -12.75
N LEU A 183 25.41 1.53 -12.16
CA LEU A 183 25.59 1.51 -10.72
C LEU A 183 25.15 2.84 -10.11
N GLU A 184 24.24 2.74 -9.15
CA GLU A 184 23.76 3.86 -8.36
C GLU A 184 23.81 3.52 -6.88
N LYS A 185 24.14 4.51 -6.05
CA LYS A 185 24.10 4.42 -4.58
C LYS A 185 22.97 5.29 -4.05
N TYR A 186 22.24 4.83 -3.05
CA TYR A 186 21.25 5.62 -2.34
C TYR A 186 21.96 6.71 -1.53
N GLU A 187 21.72 7.96 -1.90
CA GLU A 187 22.22 9.14 -1.20
C GLU A 187 21.14 9.67 -0.26
N LEU A 188 21.37 9.55 1.04
CA LEU A 188 20.38 9.85 2.07
C LEU A 188 19.96 11.32 2.05
N ARG A 189 20.90 12.24 1.83
CA ARG A 189 20.60 13.68 1.81
C ARG A 189 19.73 14.08 0.63
N LEU A 190 19.94 13.42 -0.50
CA LEU A 190 19.18 13.66 -1.73
C LEU A 190 17.94 12.77 -1.83
N GLN A 191 17.78 11.81 -0.90
CA GLN A 191 16.65 10.91 -0.79
C GLN A 191 16.38 10.11 -2.07
N ARG A 192 17.46 9.80 -2.81
CA ARG A 192 17.39 9.15 -4.12
C ARG A 192 18.67 8.36 -4.41
N PHE A 193 18.56 7.44 -5.35
CA PHE A 193 19.73 6.79 -5.93
C PHE A 193 20.43 7.75 -6.89
N VAL A 194 21.76 7.86 -6.76
CA VAL A 194 22.62 8.68 -7.60
C VAL A 194 23.67 7.81 -8.28
N PRO A 195 24.06 8.10 -9.53
CA PRO A 195 25.12 7.36 -10.21
C PRO A 195 26.44 7.41 -9.46
N VAL A 196 27.14 6.28 -9.38
CA VAL A 196 28.49 6.19 -8.80
C VAL A 196 29.38 5.31 -9.67
N THR A 197 30.68 5.56 -9.64
CA THR A 197 31.66 4.80 -10.44
C THR A 197 32.24 3.59 -9.71
N ARG A 198 32.05 3.52 -8.38
CA ARG A 198 32.64 2.50 -7.50
C ARG A 198 31.67 2.11 -6.37
N ASP A 199 31.93 0.95 -5.78
CA ASP A 199 31.18 0.32 -4.70
C ASP A 199 32.07 0.00 -3.47
N ASP A 200 33.03 0.88 -3.22
CA ASP A 200 34.03 0.78 -2.14
C ASP A 200 33.45 1.04 -0.74
N GLU A 201 32.34 1.75 -0.65
CA GLU A 201 31.70 2.15 0.61
C GLU A 201 30.48 1.30 0.98
N ASP A 202 30.19 1.22 2.28
CA ASP A 202 28.91 0.64 2.72
C ASP A 202 27.72 1.54 2.33
N GLY A 203 26.63 0.89 1.94
CA GLY A 203 25.42 1.58 1.52
C GLY A 203 24.42 0.69 0.79
N LEU A 204 23.33 1.30 0.35
CA LEU A 204 22.34 0.67 -0.52
C LEU A 204 22.67 1.00 -1.97
N TYR A 205 22.85 -0.02 -2.78
CA TYR A 205 23.20 0.09 -4.19
C TYR A 205 22.09 -0.51 -5.05
N ARG A 206 21.94 0.02 -6.26
CA ARG A 206 21.15 -0.61 -7.31
C ARG A 206 21.85 -0.52 -8.66
N TRP A 207 21.62 -1.51 -9.51
CA TRP A 207 22.16 -1.56 -10.87
C TRP A 207 21.30 -2.48 -11.74
N ARG A 208 21.61 -2.55 -13.04
CA ARG A 208 20.96 -3.53 -13.93
C ARG A 208 21.81 -4.78 -14.06
N GLY A 209 21.20 -5.94 -13.83
CA GLY A 209 21.81 -7.25 -14.07
C GLY A 209 22.03 -7.53 -15.56
N ALA A 210 22.61 -8.69 -15.87
CA ALA A 210 22.83 -9.15 -17.25
C ALA A 210 21.50 -9.37 -18.01
N ASP A 211 20.44 -9.73 -17.29
CA ASP A 211 19.05 -9.82 -17.76
C ASP A 211 18.33 -8.47 -17.81
N TYR A 212 19.06 -7.37 -17.59
CA TYR A 212 18.55 -6.00 -17.50
C TYR A 212 17.59 -5.73 -16.32
N ALA A 213 17.37 -6.73 -15.46
CA ALA A 213 16.55 -6.59 -14.25
C ALA A 213 17.22 -5.64 -13.26
N ARG A 214 16.43 -4.84 -12.55
CA ARG A 214 16.97 -3.91 -11.56
C ARG A 214 17.23 -4.65 -10.25
N LEU A 215 18.50 -4.82 -9.94
CA LEU A 215 18.96 -5.42 -8.69
C LEU A 215 19.14 -4.33 -7.65
N THR A 216 18.73 -4.58 -6.42
CA THR A 216 19.00 -3.72 -5.27
C THR A 216 19.66 -4.55 -4.19
N ARG A 217 20.79 -4.06 -3.66
CA ARG A 217 21.64 -4.76 -2.70
C ARG A 217 22.15 -3.80 -1.66
N VAL A 218 22.29 -4.29 -0.43
CA VAL A 218 22.95 -3.55 0.64
C VAL A 218 24.36 -4.09 0.83
N ARG A 219 25.35 -3.21 0.88
CA ARG A 219 26.75 -3.55 1.16
C ARG A 219 27.07 -3.28 2.63
N ARG A 220 27.65 -4.26 3.31
CA ARG A 220 28.09 -4.19 4.71
C ARG A 220 29.45 -4.84 4.85
N ASN A 221 30.44 -4.09 5.34
CA ASN A 221 31.81 -4.56 5.57
C ASN A 221 32.41 -5.30 4.35
N GLY A 222 32.16 -4.79 3.15
CA GLY A 222 32.65 -5.41 1.91
C GLY A 222 31.77 -6.52 1.31
N VAL A 223 30.74 -6.97 2.01
CA VAL A 223 29.84 -8.05 1.55
C VAL A 223 28.51 -7.48 1.06
N PHE A 224 28.00 -7.99 -0.07
CA PHE A 224 26.71 -7.60 -0.61
C PHE A 224 25.61 -8.57 -0.21
N HIS A 225 24.46 -8.02 0.17
CA HIS A 225 23.27 -8.79 0.54
C HIS A 225 22.07 -8.42 -0.31
N ALA A 226 21.29 -9.43 -0.69
CA ALA A 226 20.01 -9.24 -1.36
C ALA A 226 19.03 -8.47 -0.46
N VAL A 227 18.37 -7.45 -1.00
CA VAL A 227 17.33 -6.72 -0.27
C VAL A 227 16.29 -6.18 -1.25
N GLU A 228 15.05 -6.03 -0.78
CA GLU A 228 14.06 -5.21 -1.47
C GLU A 228 14.41 -3.73 -1.34
N ARG A 229 13.97 -2.90 -2.29
CA ARG A 229 14.32 -1.47 -2.31
C ARG A 229 13.87 -0.78 -1.03
N GLU A 230 12.60 -0.96 -0.66
CA GLU A 230 11.97 -0.33 0.49
C GLU A 230 12.68 -0.73 1.79
N THR A 231 12.88 -2.02 2.01
CA THR A 231 13.63 -2.56 3.16
C THR A 231 15.07 -2.02 3.20
N GLY A 232 15.74 -1.95 2.05
CA GLY A 232 17.08 -1.41 1.93
C GLY A 232 17.17 0.07 2.34
N VAL A 233 16.16 0.88 2.00
CA VAL A 233 16.09 2.29 2.43
C VAL A 233 16.00 2.39 3.96
N TYR A 234 15.17 1.56 4.59
CA TYR A 234 15.06 1.53 6.05
C TYR A 234 16.36 1.06 6.75
N LEU A 235 17.10 0.12 6.15
CA LEU A 235 18.42 -0.27 6.66
C LEU A 235 19.44 0.88 6.60
N GLU A 236 19.40 1.74 5.58
CA GLU A 236 20.26 2.93 5.52
C GLU A 236 19.80 4.01 6.52
N LEU A 237 18.50 4.24 6.63
CA LEU A 237 17.94 5.18 7.62
C LEU A 237 18.37 4.80 9.05
N ALA A 238 18.23 3.52 9.41
CA ALA A 238 18.65 3.01 10.70
C ALA A 238 20.16 3.17 10.94
N ARG A 239 20.99 2.84 9.94
CA ARG A 239 22.46 3.01 10.00
C ARG A 239 22.87 4.45 10.30
N HIS A 240 22.14 5.42 9.73
CA HIS A 240 22.37 6.86 9.91
C HIS A 240 21.51 7.50 11.00
N ARG A 241 20.78 6.71 11.80
CA ARG A 241 19.87 7.18 12.86
C ARG A 241 18.89 8.26 12.41
N THR A 242 18.43 8.16 11.16
CA THR A 242 17.46 9.08 10.57
C THR A 242 16.06 8.49 10.71
N GLY A 243 15.15 9.23 11.34
CA GLY A 243 13.75 8.83 11.50
C GLY A 243 12.91 9.25 10.30
N ALA A 244 12.05 8.33 9.83
CA ALA A 244 11.14 8.57 8.71
C ALA A 244 9.65 8.41 9.06
N MET A 245 9.32 8.19 10.34
CA MET A 245 7.98 7.80 10.78
C MET A 245 7.47 8.66 11.94
N ARG A 246 6.24 9.15 11.79
CA ARG A 246 5.56 9.97 12.81
C ARG A 246 4.14 9.49 12.98
N TRP A 247 3.64 9.46 14.20
CA TRP A 247 2.24 9.10 14.46
C TRP A 247 1.54 10.23 15.20
N ARG A 248 0.32 10.55 14.77
CA ARG A 248 -0.50 11.59 15.37
C ARG A 248 -1.83 11.01 15.85
N PRO A 249 -2.18 11.15 17.13
CA PRO A 249 -3.47 10.68 17.63
C PRO A 249 -4.62 11.45 16.98
N GLU A 250 -5.74 10.76 16.76
CA GLU A 250 -6.99 11.39 16.35
C GLU A 250 -7.60 12.26 17.45
N SER A 251 -8.41 13.25 17.07
CA SER A 251 -9.26 14.01 18.00
C SER A 251 -10.46 13.17 18.47
N GLY A 252 -11.11 13.56 19.57
CA GLY A 252 -12.29 12.86 20.12
C GLY A 252 -12.06 11.98 21.35
N LYS A 253 -13.06 11.86 22.22
CA LYS A 253 -12.99 11.04 23.45
C LYS A 253 -12.79 9.56 23.09
N GLY A 254 -11.88 8.86 23.76
CA GLY A 254 -11.59 7.44 23.52
C GLY A 254 -10.71 7.14 22.28
N ARG A 255 -10.39 8.13 21.44
CA ARG A 255 -9.59 7.95 20.21
C ARG A 255 -8.07 8.07 20.42
N ALA A 256 -7.59 8.14 21.66
CA ALA A 256 -6.17 8.40 21.94
C ALA A 256 -5.23 7.24 21.54
N GLY A 257 -5.75 6.02 21.35
CA GLY A 257 -4.98 4.87 20.89
C GLY A 257 -4.97 4.69 19.36
N ILE A 258 -5.65 5.56 18.61
CA ILE A 258 -5.82 5.47 17.16
C ILE A 258 -5.40 6.80 16.54
N GLY A 259 -4.79 6.75 15.38
CA GLY A 259 -4.19 7.93 14.80
C GLY A 259 -3.90 7.80 13.33
N ARG A 260 -3.19 8.81 12.83
CA ARG A 260 -2.65 8.85 11.49
C ARG A 260 -1.15 8.57 11.55
N LEU A 261 -0.70 7.57 10.81
CA LEU A 261 0.71 7.28 10.60
C LEU A 261 1.21 8.07 9.39
N PHE A 262 2.25 8.87 9.58
CA PHE A 262 2.96 9.59 8.54
C PHE A 262 4.29 8.90 8.27
N VAL A 263 4.55 8.64 7.00
CA VAL A 263 5.80 8.04 6.53
C VAL A 263 6.38 8.95 5.47
N ASP A 264 7.65 9.30 5.58
CA ASP A 264 8.31 10.14 4.60
C ASP A 264 8.25 9.51 3.20
N ARG A 265 7.94 10.31 2.17
CA ARG A 265 7.63 9.84 0.81
C ARG A 265 8.78 9.08 0.14
N TYR A 266 10.01 9.40 0.53
CA TYR A 266 11.23 8.81 0.00
C TYR A 266 11.62 7.50 0.72
N ALA A 267 10.93 7.18 1.81
CA ALA A 267 11.05 5.95 2.58
C ALA A 267 9.71 5.18 2.58
N PRO A 268 9.18 4.81 1.39
CA PRO A 268 7.90 4.11 1.31
C PRO A 268 7.94 2.79 2.09
N LEU A 269 6.85 2.46 2.79
CA LEU A 269 6.72 1.21 3.53
C LEU A 269 6.93 -0.01 2.60
N PRO A 270 7.62 -1.08 3.06
CA PRO A 270 7.60 -2.37 2.38
C PRO A 270 6.16 -2.90 2.25
N ALA A 271 5.93 -3.80 1.29
CA ALA A 271 4.60 -4.18 0.86
C ALA A 271 3.69 -4.69 1.99
N LEU A 272 4.21 -5.54 2.89
CA LEU A 272 3.41 -6.10 3.98
C LEU A 272 3.10 -5.07 5.08
N HIS A 273 4.07 -4.21 5.41
CA HIS A 273 3.88 -3.09 6.33
C HIS A 273 2.85 -2.10 5.81
N GLU A 274 2.92 -1.80 4.51
CA GLU A 274 1.95 -0.90 3.89
C GLU A 274 0.55 -1.51 3.89
N ARG A 275 0.42 -2.80 3.55
CA ARG A 275 -0.87 -3.50 3.60
C ARG A 275 -1.47 -3.47 5.00
N ALA A 276 -0.66 -3.70 6.03
CA ALA A 276 -1.12 -3.62 7.42
C ALA A 276 -1.66 -2.21 7.76
N ALA A 277 -0.97 -1.15 7.33
CA ALA A 277 -1.39 0.23 7.56
C ALA A 277 -2.64 0.62 6.74
N VAL A 278 -2.71 0.23 5.47
CA VAL A 278 -3.84 0.53 4.57
C VAL A 278 -5.11 -0.18 5.02
N LEU A 279 -5.03 -1.44 5.44
CA LEU A 279 -6.19 -2.19 5.93
C LEU A 279 -6.72 -1.69 7.28
N CYS A 280 -6.04 -0.72 7.91
CA CYS A 280 -6.60 -0.03 9.07
C CYS A 280 -7.79 0.86 8.69
N SER A 281 -7.78 1.45 7.49
CA SER A 281 -8.86 2.32 7.02
C SER A 281 -9.62 1.76 5.81
N GLY A 282 -9.01 0.82 5.07
CA GLY A 282 -9.54 0.35 3.79
C GLY A 282 -9.27 1.30 2.63
N PHE A 283 -8.48 2.36 2.83
CA PHE A 283 -8.19 3.38 1.83
C PHE A 283 -6.69 3.45 1.50
N PRO A 284 -6.32 3.79 0.25
CA PRO A 284 -4.92 4.05 -0.08
C PRO A 284 -4.38 5.23 0.77
N PRO A 285 -3.06 5.30 0.99
CA PRO A 285 -2.49 6.42 1.73
C PRO A 285 -2.77 7.74 1.02
N SER A 286 -3.09 8.77 1.79
CA SER A 286 -3.19 10.13 1.26
C SER A 286 -1.81 10.75 1.14
N ALA A 287 -1.57 11.47 0.04
CA ALA A 287 -0.46 12.41 -0.07
C ALA A 287 -1.02 13.83 0.13
N GLY A 288 -0.33 14.66 0.92
CA GLY A 288 -0.64 16.08 0.93
C GLY A 288 0.10 16.77 -0.23
N LYS A 289 -0.54 17.70 -0.94
CA LYS A 289 0.09 18.46 -2.06
C LYS A 289 1.41 19.16 -1.69
N GLN A 290 1.61 19.49 -0.41
CA GLN A 290 2.85 20.05 0.13
C GLN A 290 3.60 19.08 1.06
N ALA A 291 3.01 17.92 1.36
CA ALA A 291 3.54 17.01 2.35
C ALA A 291 4.59 16.11 1.72
N GLN A 292 5.81 16.13 2.26
CA GLN A 292 6.87 15.16 1.96
C GLN A 292 6.56 13.78 2.57
N THR A 293 5.31 13.47 2.90
CA THR A 293 4.89 12.30 3.65
C THR A 293 3.62 11.68 3.07
N ARG A 294 3.53 10.35 3.13
CA ARG A 294 2.32 9.55 2.96
C ARG A 294 1.63 9.38 4.30
N ALA A 295 0.31 9.55 4.32
CA ALA A 295 -0.52 9.45 5.50
C ALA A 295 -1.46 8.24 5.43
N TYR A 296 -1.39 7.39 6.45
CA TYR A 296 -2.24 6.22 6.65
C TYR A 296 -3.20 6.51 7.80
N ASP A 297 -4.49 6.35 7.54
CA ASP A 297 -5.58 6.68 8.46
C ASP A 297 -5.98 5.51 9.37
N ASN A 298 -6.63 5.84 10.50
CA ASN A 298 -7.19 4.88 11.45
C ASN A 298 -6.19 3.83 11.98
N VAL A 299 -4.89 4.18 12.03
CA VAL A 299 -3.80 3.29 12.42
C VAL A 299 -3.70 3.23 13.96
N PRO A 300 -3.93 2.06 14.59
CA PRO A 300 -3.71 1.89 16.02
C PRO A 300 -2.25 2.18 16.39
N ARG A 301 -2.01 2.84 17.53
CA ARG A 301 -0.66 3.20 17.98
C ARG A 301 0.25 1.97 18.09
N ALA A 302 -0.25 0.87 18.66
CA ALA A 302 0.51 -0.36 18.78
C ALA A 302 0.94 -0.94 17.41
N LEU A 303 0.09 -0.82 16.38
CA LEU A 303 0.42 -1.24 15.02
C LEU A 303 1.47 -0.31 14.39
N ALA A 304 1.35 1.00 14.60
CA ALA A 304 2.37 1.96 14.16
C ALA A 304 3.74 1.72 14.84
N GLU A 305 3.74 1.41 16.14
CA GLU A 305 4.94 1.06 16.91
C GLU A 305 5.56 -0.25 16.40
N ALA A 306 4.74 -1.27 16.13
CA ALA A 306 5.21 -2.54 15.55
C ALA A 306 5.81 -2.36 14.15
N ILE A 307 5.18 -1.57 13.28
CA ILE A 307 5.75 -1.20 11.98
C ILE A 307 7.09 -0.50 12.17
N ALA A 308 7.16 0.53 13.01
CA ALA A 308 8.41 1.27 13.24
C ALA A 308 9.52 0.36 13.78
N ALA A 309 9.22 -0.44 14.81
CA ALA A 309 10.16 -1.37 15.40
C ALA A 309 10.69 -2.38 14.38
N SER A 310 9.80 -2.98 13.58
CA SER A 310 10.20 -3.94 12.54
C SER A 310 11.07 -3.31 11.45
N LEU A 311 10.99 -2.00 11.23
CA LEU A 311 11.80 -1.27 10.25
C LEU A 311 13.02 -0.56 10.89
N GLN A 312 13.34 -0.87 12.15
CA GLN A 312 14.42 -0.25 12.91
C GLN A 312 14.29 1.28 12.98
N GLN A 313 13.07 1.77 13.14
CA GLN A 313 12.73 3.19 13.26
C GLN A 313 12.23 3.52 14.66
N ASN A 314 12.50 4.76 15.10
CA ASN A 314 11.84 5.33 16.26
C ASN A 314 10.56 6.03 15.79
N LEU A 315 9.43 5.71 16.43
CA LEU A 315 8.16 6.37 16.13
C LEU A 315 8.06 7.72 16.87
N GLU A 316 8.12 8.83 16.13
CA GLU A 316 7.88 10.15 16.71
C GLU A 316 6.38 10.36 16.96
N THR A 317 5.98 10.63 18.20
CA THR A 317 4.58 10.96 18.52
C THR A 317 4.36 12.47 18.37
N MET A 318 3.55 12.85 17.38
CA MET A 318 3.16 14.23 17.16
C MET A 318 2.09 14.67 18.16
N PRO A 319 2.03 15.97 18.50
CA PRO A 319 0.98 16.50 19.34
C PRO A 319 -0.39 16.30 18.70
N ARG A 320 -1.39 16.06 19.55
CA ARG A 320 -2.78 15.95 19.14
C ARG A 320 -3.24 17.27 18.52
N PRO A 321 -4.01 17.26 17.43
CA PRO A 321 -4.65 18.48 16.95
C PRO A 321 -5.56 19.03 18.05
N VAL A 322 -5.31 20.26 18.49
CA VAL A 322 -6.25 20.96 19.36
C VAL A 322 -7.49 21.20 18.52
N ALA A 323 -8.66 20.74 18.98
CA ALA A 323 -9.91 21.08 18.33
C ALA A 323 -9.99 22.61 18.26
N ALA A 324 -10.05 23.18 17.07
CA ALA A 324 -10.25 24.62 16.92
C ALA A 324 -11.54 24.97 17.68
N THR A 325 -11.41 25.67 18.79
CA THR A 325 -12.53 26.26 19.52
C THR A 325 -13.16 27.26 18.57
N GLY A 326 -14.17 26.80 17.83
CA GLY A 326 -15.00 27.61 16.96
C GLY A 326 -15.79 28.60 17.80
N GLY A 327 -15.16 29.71 18.19
CA GLY A 327 -15.85 30.90 18.64
C GLY A 327 -16.63 31.48 17.47
N ARG A 328 -17.87 31.01 17.28
CA ARG A 328 -18.90 31.83 16.63
C ARG A 328 -19.27 32.91 17.62
N VAL A 329 -18.66 34.09 17.48
CA VAL A 329 -19.25 35.33 18.01
C VAL A 329 -20.47 35.62 17.15
N LYS A 330 -21.61 35.83 17.82
CA LYS A 330 -22.89 36.22 17.22
C LYS A 330 -22.78 37.56 16.50
#